data_AF-A0A7D5N4B3-F1
#
_entry.id   AF-A0A7D5N4B3-F1
#
_cell.length_a   1.000
_cell.length_b   1.000
_cell.length_c   1.000
_cell.angle_alpha   90.00
_cell.angle_beta   90.00
_cell.angle_gamma   90.00
#
_symmetry.space_group_name_H-M   'P 1'
#
loop_
_entity.id
_entity.type
_entity.pdbx_description
1 polymer ?
#
loop_
_entity_poly.entity_id
_entity_poly.type
_entity_poly.pdbx_seq_one_letter_code
_entity_poly.pdbx_strand_id
1 'polypeptide(L)'
;MTPTFTKQDILRISTHLKMSPESFKEKWLMKSSDNNDLVNKTQPCQFLDLKSNKCSIYEVRPFDCAAFPHFKRKPFADFNHIHEQNIDYCPATFRFVTHMKEMIEKDYHWT
;
A
#
# COMPACT_ATOMS: atom_id res chain seq x y z
N MET A 1 4.31 -6.09 -2.89
CA MET A 1 3.01 -6.04 -2.17
C MET A 1 1.96 -5.45 -3.11
N THR A 2 0.77 -6.06 -3.17
CA THR A 2 -0.35 -5.57 -4.00
C THR A 2 -1.33 -4.79 -3.11
N PRO A 3 -1.69 -3.54 -3.46
CA PRO A 3 -2.65 -2.77 -2.67
C PRO A 3 -4.02 -3.45 -2.59
N THR A 4 -4.57 -3.50 -1.39
CA THR A 4 -5.90 -4.07 -1.13
C THR A 4 -6.97 -2.99 -0.96
N PHE A 5 -8.23 -3.38 -1.17
CA PHE A 5 -9.40 -2.52 -1.06
C PHE A 5 -10.30 -3.01 0.06
N THR A 6 -10.45 -2.20 1.10
CA THR A 6 -11.43 -2.48 2.17
C THR A 6 -12.85 -2.13 1.73
N LYS A 7 -13.85 -2.60 2.49
CA LYS A 7 -15.25 -2.20 2.27
C LYS A 7 -15.44 -0.68 2.34
N GLN A 8 -14.70 -0.01 3.23
CA GLN A 8 -14.74 1.45 3.40
C GLN A 8 -14.10 2.17 2.22
N ASP A 9 -12.98 1.65 1.69
CA ASP A 9 -12.35 2.20 0.48
C ASP A 9 -13.31 2.13 -0.70
N ILE A 10 -13.94 0.97 -0.90
CA ILE A 10 -14.88 0.76 -2.01
C ILE A 10 -16.04 1.75 -1.92
N LEU A 11 -16.63 1.93 -0.74
CA LEU A 11 -17.73 2.88 -0.54
C LEU A 11 -17.30 4.32 -0.83
N ARG A 12 -16.13 4.75 -0.30
CA ARG A 12 -15.61 6.10 -0.50
C ARG A 12 -15.29 6.38 -1.97
N ILE A 13 -14.60 5.45 -2.63
CA ILE A 13 -14.16 5.63 -4.01
C ILE A 13 -15.35 5.54 -4.97
N SER A 14 -16.27 4.57 -4.79
CA SER A 14 -17.45 4.45 -5.65
C SER A 14 -18.33 5.70 -5.58
N THR A 15 -18.48 6.28 -4.38
CA THR A 15 -19.20 7.54 -4.16
C THR A 15 -18.54 8.70 -4.92
N HIS A 16 -17.21 8.84 -4.83
CA HIS A 16 -16.46 9.85 -5.58
C HIS A 16 -16.64 9.72 -7.10
N LEU A 17 -16.71 8.48 -7.59
CA LEU A 17 -16.91 8.15 -9.00
C LEU A 17 -18.39 8.14 -9.44
N LYS A 18 -19.31 8.48 -8.54
CA LYS A 18 -20.76 8.51 -8.78
C LYS A 18 -21.31 7.17 -9.30
N MET A 19 -20.86 6.06 -8.70
CA MET A 19 -21.34 4.71 -9.03
C MET A 19 -21.57 3.85 -7.77
N SER A 20 -22.31 2.75 -7.92
CA SER A 20 -22.55 1.83 -6.81
C SER A 20 -21.28 1.06 -6.40
N PRO A 21 -21.15 0.68 -5.11
CA PRO A 21 -20.08 -0.21 -4.65
C PRO A 21 -19.99 -1.54 -5.41
N GLU A 22 -21.14 -2.10 -5.78
CA GLU A 22 -21.26 -3.36 -6.53
C GLU A 22 -20.65 -3.21 -7.92
N SER A 23 -21.05 -2.18 -8.66
CA SER A 23 -20.50 -1.88 -9.98
C SER A 23 -19.01 -1.52 -9.90
N PHE A 24 -18.55 -0.86 -8.83
CA PHE A 24 -17.13 -0.57 -8.61
C PHE A 24 -16.32 -1.88 -8.50
N LYS A 25 -16.77 -2.79 -7.63
CA LYS A 25 -16.12 -4.10 -7.44
C LYS A 25 -16.11 -4.89 -8.74
N GLU A 26 -17.26 -5.01 -9.40
CA GLU A 26 -17.40 -5.75 -10.64
C GLU A 26 -16.51 -5.16 -11.75
N LYS A 27 -16.40 -3.85 -11.83
CA LYS A 27 -15.60 -3.20 -12.88
C LYS A 27 -14.09 -3.32 -12.64
N TRP A 28 -13.63 -3.18 -11.40
CA TRP A 28 -12.20 -2.97 -11.13
C TRP A 28 -11.53 -3.93 -10.17
N LEU A 29 -12.27 -4.72 -9.38
CA LEU A 29 -11.68 -5.56 -8.34
C LEU A 29 -11.87 -7.06 -8.58
N MET A 30 -10.90 -7.85 -8.13
CA MET A 30 -10.96 -9.30 -8.05
C MET A 30 -10.54 -9.78 -6.67
N LYS A 31 -10.92 -11.01 -6.30
CA LYS A 31 -10.37 -11.67 -5.12
C LYS A 31 -8.98 -12.23 -5.47
N SER A 32 -8.00 -11.94 -4.62
CA SER A 32 -6.67 -12.53 -4.68
C SER A 32 -6.73 -14.03 -4.42
N SER A 33 -5.96 -14.82 -5.18
CA SER A 33 -5.79 -16.27 -4.96
C SER A 33 -5.13 -16.58 -3.62
N ASP A 34 -4.30 -15.68 -3.13
CA ASP A 34 -3.37 -15.98 -2.04
C ASP A 34 -4.06 -15.87 -0.67
N ASN A 35 -4.95 -14.88 -0.53
CA ASN A 35 -5.56 -14.54 0.75
C ASN A 35 -7.02 -14.06 0.65
N ASN A 36 -7.65 -14.15 -0.52
CA ASN A 36 -9.02 -13.68 -0.81
C ASN A 36 -9.26 -12.16 -0.66
N ASP A 37 -8.20 -11.35 -0.49
CA ASP A 37 -8.34 -9.89 -0.44
C ASP A 37 -8.84 -9.34 -1.77
N LEU A 38 -9.56 -8.21 -1.72
CA LEU A 38 -9.96 -7.50 -2.93
C LEU A 38 -8.80 -6.65 -3.44
N VAL A 39 -8.33 -6.96 -4.65
CA VAL A 39 -7.22 -6.30 -5.33
C VAL A 39 -7.66 -5.82 -6.71
N ASN A 40 -6.88 -4.94 -7.35
CA ASN A 40 -7.19 -4.51 -8.72
C ASN A 40 -7.15 -5.71 -9.69
N LYS A 41 -8.08 -5.73 -10.65
CA LYS A 41 -8.07 -6.66 -11.79
C LYS A 41 -6.90 -6.42 -12.73
N THR A 42 -6.51 -5.16 -12.91
CA THR A 42 -5.44 -4.75 -13.83
C THR A 42 -4.30 -4.10 -13.08
N GLN A 43 -3.08 -4.36 -13.54
CA GLN A 43 -1.86 -3.72 -13.07
C GLN A 43 -1.13 -3.15 -14.29
N PRO A 44 -0.72 -1.87 -14.28
CA PRO A 44 -0.90 -0.89 -13.20
C PRO A 44 -2.37 -0.53 -12.93
N CYS A 45 -2.63 0.01 -11.73
CA CYS A 45 -3.96 0.42 -11.28
C CYS A 45 -4.63 1.36 -12.30
N GLN A 46 -5.92 1.17 -12.57
CA GLN A 46 -6.73 2.00 -13.48
C GLN A 46 -6.74 3.51 -13.16
N PHE A 47 -6.39 3.87 -11.93
CA PHE A 47 -6.33 5.26 -11.48
C PHE A 47 -4.92 5.85 -11.54
N LEU A 48 -3.90 5.08 -11.93
CA LEU A 48 -2.56 5.61 -12.14
C LEU A 48 -2.44 6.19 -13.55
N ASP A 49 -2.24 7.50 -13.65
CA ASP A 49 -1.83 8.12 -14.91
C ASP A 49 -0.34 7.86 -15.14
N LEU A 50 -0.02 7.08 -16.16
CA LEU A 50 1.35 6.67 -16.50
C LEU A 50 2.19 7.80 -17.10
N LYS A 51 1.58 8.90 -17.56
CA LYS A 51 2.34 10.05 -18.07
C LYS A 51 2.83 10.92 -16.93
N SER A 52 1.96 11.19 -15.96
CA SER A 52 2.30 12.04 -14.81
C SER A 52 2.81 11.26 -13.60
N ASN A 53 2.67 9.93 -13.60
CA ASN A 53 2.88 9.06 -12.44
C ASN A 53 2.07 9.49 -11.20
N LYS A 54 0.86 10.02 -11.42
CA LYS A 54 -0.04 10.47 -10.34
C LYS A 54 -1.33 9.65 -10.32
N CYS A 55 -1.86 9.48 -9.13
CA CYS A 55 -3.17 8.85 -8.94
C CYS A 55 -4.28 9.87 -9.23
N SER A 56 -5.22 9.54 -10.12
CA SER A 56 -6.36 10.39 -10.47
C SER A 56 -7.39 10.52 -9.35
N ILE A 57 -7.38 9.60 -8.38
CA ILE A 57 -8.27 9.62 -7.21
C ILE A 57 -7.49 9.83 -5.90
N TYR A 58 -6.36 10.55 -5.94
CA TYR A 58 -5.40 10.62 -4.84
C TYR A 58 -6.07 10.88 -3.48
N GLU A 59 -6.97 11.86 -3.37
CA GLU A 59 -7.64 12.21 -2.11
C GLU A 59 -8.53 11.10 -1.51
N VAL A 60 -9.02 10.19 -2.34
CA VAL A 60 -9.90 9.08 -1.90
C VAL A 60 -9.27 7.70 -2.10
N ARG A 61 -7.99 7.64 -2.49
CA ARG A 61 -7.24 6.40 -2.77
C ARG A 61 -7.37 5.38 -1.65
N PRO A 62 -7.21 4.07 -1.92
CA PRO A 62 -7.32 3.03 -0.89
C PRO A 62 -6.39 3.30 0.28
N PHE A 63 -6.80 2.91 1.49
CA PHE A 63 -5.99 3.08 2.70
C PHE A 63 -4.58 2.52 2.51
N ASP A 64 -4.46 1.36 1.86
CA ASP A 64 -3.18 0.71 1.63
C ASP A 64 -2.26 1.59 0.74
N CYS A 65 -2.80 2.16 -0.34
CA CYS A 65 -2.08 3.13 -1.18
C CYS A 65 -1.73 4.43 -0.42
N ALA A 66 -2.58 4.86 0.52
CA ALA A 66 -2.32 6.05 1.33
C ALA A 66 -1.27 5.82 2.42
N ALA A 67 -1.17 4.59 2.93
CA ALA A 67 -0.26 4.19 3.97
C ALA A 67 1.13 3.81 3.45
N PHE A 68 1.31 3.60 2.14
CA PHE A 68 2.61 3.36 1.52
C PHE A 68 3.63 4.45 1.93
N PRO A 69 4.86 4.11 2.36
CA PRO A 69 5.51 2.78 2.30
C PRO A 69 5.29 1.85 3.52
N HIS A 70 4.26 2.09 4.33
CA HIS A 70 3.84 1.27 5.47
C HIS A 70 4.81 1.20 6.66
N PHE A 71 5.77 2.12 6.80
CA PHE A 71 6.74 2.15 7.91
C PHE A 71 6.13 2.19 9.32
N LYS A 72 4.86 2.60 9.45
CA LYS A 72 4.15 2.73 10.73
C LYS A 72 3.21 1.55 11.04
N ARG A 73 3.20 0.49 10.21
CA ARG A 73 2.30 -0.66 10.42
C ARG A 73 2.62 -1.37 11.73
N LYS A 74 1.58 -1.90 12.38
CA LYS A 74 1.68 -2.62 13.65
C LYS A 74 0.95 -3.97 13.56
N PRO A 75 1.52 -5.05 14.12
CA PRO A 75 2.87 -5.12 14.69
C PRO A 75 3.94 -4.97 13.58
N PHE A 76 5.07 -4.34 13.91
CA PHE A 76 6.09 -3.98 12.91
C PHE A 76 6.72 -5.21 12.25
N ALA A 77 6.95 -6.27 13.05
CA ALA A 77 7.62 -7.49 12.63
C ALA A 77 6.94 -8.20 11.45
N ASP A 78 5.62 -8.09 11.33
CA ASP A 78 4.83 -8.72 10.25
C ASP A 78 5.26 -8.23 8.87
N PHE A 79 5.89 -7.07 8.77
CA PHE A 79 6.31 -6.44 7.52
C PHE A 79 7.83 -6.46 7.29
N ASN A 80 8.61 -7.07 8.18
CA ASN A 80 10.07 -7.09 8.04
C ASN A 80 10.53 -7.67 6.70
N HIS A 81 9.93 -8.78 6.27
CA HIS A 81 10.24 -9.41 4.99
C HIS A 81 9.97 -8.48 3.78
N ILE A 82 8.96 -7.60 3.88
CA ILE A 82 8.67 -6.59 2.86
C ILE A 82 9.71 -5.47 2.90
N HIS A 83 10.11 -5.03 4.09
CA HIS A 83 11.14 -4.01 4.22
C HIS A 83 12.49 -4.52 3.70
N GLU A 84 12.90 -5.73 4.09
CA GLU A 84 14.12 -6.38 3.62
C GLU A 84 14.20 -6.43 2.09
N GLN A 85 13.16 -6.95 1.43
CA GLN A 85 13.10 -6.99 -0.03
C GLN A 85 13.19 -5.61 -0.68
N ASN A 86 12.64 -4.58 -0.03
CA ASN A 86 12.55 -3.23 -0.60
C ASN A 86 13.78 -2.35 -0.31
N ILE A 87 14.74 -2.78 0.51
CA ILE A 87 15.98 -2.03 0.78
C ILE A 87 16.73 -1.75 -0.52
N ASP A 88 16.81 -2.74 -1.42
CA ASP A 88 17.54 -2.64 -2.69
C ASP A 88 16.84 -1.75 -3.74
N TYR A 89 15.52 -1.59 -3.64
CA TYR A 89 14.71 -0.92 -4.67
C TYR A 89 14.20 0.46 -4.25
N CYS A 90 14.03 0.71 -2.95
CA CYS A 90 13.35 1.89 -2.44
C CYS A 90 14.27 2.74 -1.54
N PRO A 91 14.70 3.94 -2.00
CA PRO A 91 15.52 4.84 -1.19
C PRO A 91 14.88 5.25 0.14
N ALA A 92 13.54 5.30 0.19
CA ALA A 92 12.81 5.60 1.42
C ALA A 92 12.94 4.44 2.43
N THR A 93 12.83 3.19 1.98
CA THR A 93 12.99 2.01 2.84
C THR A 93 14.42 1.91 3.34
N PHE A 94 15.42 2.12 2.46
CA PHE A 94 16.83 2.16 2.85
C PHE A 94 17.06 3.19 3.98
N ARG A 95 16.64 4.45 3.78
CA ARG A 95 16.77 5.50 4.80
C ARG A 95 16.08 5.15 6.11
N PHE A 96 14.87 4.59 6.04
CA PHE A 96 14.12 4.19 7.23
C PHE A 96 14.86 3.13 8.04
N VAL A 97 15.34 2.07 7.39
CA VAL A 97 16.07 0.98 8.06
C VAL A 97 17.42 1.44 8.59
N THR A 98 18.18 2.24 7.84
CA THR A 98 19.45 2.79 8.32
C THR A 98 19.25 3.67 9.55
N HIS A 99 18.23 4.53 9.57
CA HIS A 99 17.94 5.35 10.73
C HIS A 99 17.55 4.51 11.96
N MET A 100 16.75 3.47 11.77
CA MET A 100 16.44 2.52 12.85
C MET A 100 17.70 1.84 13.39
N LYS A 101 18.62 1.42 12.51
CA LYS A 101 19.90 0.81 12.89
C LYS A 101 20.71 1.78 13.75
N GLU A 102 20.87 3.03 13.33
CA GLU A 102 21.59 4.07 14.08
C GLU A 102 20.99 4.28 15.48
N MET A 103 19.65 4.32 15.58
CA MET A 103 18.96 4.44 16.88
C MET A 103 19.22 3.23 17.78
N ILE A 104 19.13 2.01 17.24
CA ILE A 104 19.36 0.79 18.00
C ILE A 104 20.82 0.72 18.48
N GLU A 105 21.80 1.00 17.61
CA GLU A 105 23.22 0.99 17.97
C GLU A 105 23.57 2.05 19.02
N LYS A 106 22.85 3.17 19.04
CA LYS A 106 22.99 4.22 20.05
C LYS A 106 22.37 3.83 21.39
N ASP A 107 21.15 3.30 21.37
CA ASP A 107 20.33 3.11 22.58
C ASP A 107 20.54 1.73 23.22
N TYR A 108 21.06 0.76 22.48
CA TYR A 108 21.32 -0.60 22.96
C TYR A 108 22.79 -0.97 22.79
N HIS A 109 23.48 -1.14 23.92
CA HIS A 109 24.82 -1.73 23.95
C HIS A 109 24.70 -3.25 23.87
N TRP A 110 25.11 -3.81 22.74
CA TRP A 110 25.31 -5.25 22.59
C TRP A 110 26.62 -5.65 23.28
N THR A 111 26.60 -5.75 24.60
CA THR A 111 27.67 -6.38 25.41
C THR A 111 27.36 -7.84 25.64
#